data_AF-A0A949U3M5-F1
#
_entry.id   AF-A0A949U3M5-F1
#
_cell.length_a   1.000
_cell.length_b   1.000
_cell.length_c   1.000
_cell.angle_alpha   90.00
_cell.angle_beta   90.00
_cell.angle_gamma   90.00
#
_symmetry.space_group_name_H-M   'P 1'
#
loop_
_entity.id
_entity.type
_entity.pdbx_description
1 polymer ?
#
loop_
_entity_poly.entity_id
_entity_poly.type
_entity_poly.pdbx_seq_one_letter_code
_entity_poly.pdbx_strand_id
1 'polypeptide(L)' 'MGRGRAKAKQAKVARQLKYQTPEMDLEQLQRELASNSSRSEEDVREDDPYSEWADYFKDEYEK' A
#
# COMPACT_ATOMS: atom_id res chain seq x y z
N MET A 1 -21.97 -5.71 -34.06
CA MET A 1 -20.56 -5.65 -34.53
C MET A 1 -19.58 -4.88 -33.61
N GLY A 2 -19.88 -4.58 -32.33
CA GLY A 2 -18.99 -3.76 -31.48
C GLY A 2 -18.17 -4.49 -30.39
N ARG A 3 -18.48 -5.77 -30.10
CA ARG A 3 -17.93 -6.47 -28.92
C ARG A 3 -16.43 -6.78 -29.02
N GLY A 4 -15.90 -7.08 -30.21
CA GLY A 4 -14.47 -7.39 -30.40
C GLY A 4 -13.55 -6.21 -30.08
N ARG A 5 -13.95 -4.99 -30.43
CA ARG A 5 -13.18 -3.77 -30.14
C ARG A 5 -13.16 -3.45 -28.65
N ALA A 6 -14.29 -3.63 -27.96
CA ALA A 6 -14.37 -3.47 -26.51
C ALA A 6 -13.46 -4.50 -25.79
N LYS A 7 -13.53 -5.79 -26.20
CA LYS A 7 -12.68 -6.85 -25.63
C LYS A 7 -11.18 -6.57 -25.84
N ALA A 8 -10.80 -6.09 -27.03
CA ALA A 8 -9.41 -5.71 -27.30
C ALA A 8 -8.94 -4.53 -26.43
N LYS A 9 -9.78 -3.50 -26.24
CA LYS A 9 -9.48 -2.38 -25.33
C LYS A 9 -9.30 -2.86 -23.89
N GLN A 10 -10.19 -3.71 -23.40
CA GLN A 10 -10.10 -4.25 -22.04
C GLN A 10 -8.84 -5.10 -21.83
N ALA A 11 -8.48 -5.95 -22.79
CA ALA A 11 -7.25 -6.73 -22.71
C ALA A 11 -5.99 -5.84 -22.71
N LYS A 12 -6.00 -4.73 -23.45
CA LYS A 12 -4.90 -3.74 -23.42
C LYS A 12 -4.78 -3.08 -22.05
N VAL A 13 -5.90 -2.59 -21.49
CA VAL A 13 -5.92 -1.96 -20.16
C VAL A 13 -5.48 -2.93 -19.07
N ALA A 14 -5.97 -4.17 -19.11
CA ALA A 14 -5.59 -5.20 -18.14
C ALA A 14 -4.08 -5.52 -18.20
N ARG A 15 -3.49 -5.56 -19.40
CA ARG A 15 -2.04 -5.74 -19.55
C ARG A 15 -1.27 -4.53 -19.04
N GLN A 16 -1.74 -3.32 -19.34
CA GLN A 16 -1.13 -2.11 -18.77
C GLN A 16 -1.17 -2.19 -17.24
N LEU A 17 -2.33 -2.47 -16.64
CA LEU A 17 -2.45 -2.56 -15.19
C LEU A 17 -1.57 -3.66 -14.57
N LYS A 18 -1.45 -4.83 -15.23
CA LYS A 18 -0.65 -5.96 -14.73
C LYS A 18 0.85 -5.73 -14.81
N TYR A 19 1.32 -5.07 -15.87
CA TYR A 19 2.74 -4.94 -16.18
C TYR A 19 3.27 -3.50 -16.04
N GLN A 20 2.42 -2.55 -15.67
CA GLN A 20 2.83 -1.22 -15.27
C GLN A 20 3.43 -1.34 -13.87
N THR A 21 4.74 -1.23 -13.80
CA THR A 21 5.40 -0.89 -12.55
C THR A 21 5.11 0.60 -12.30
N PRO A 22 4.43 0.97 -11.21
CA PRO A 22 4.30 2.37 -10.86
C PRO A 22 5.70 2.95 -10.63
N GLU A 23 5.99 4.10 -11.24
CA GLU A 23 7.15 4.89 -10.83
C GLU A 23 6.84 5.45 -9.43
N MET A 24 7.63 5.03 -8.45
CA MET A 24 7.52 5.49 -7.08
C MET A 24 8.53 6.61 -6.87
N ASP A 25 8.09 7.73 -6.31
CA ASP A 25 9.00 8.78 -5.86
C ASP A 25 9.76 8.27 -4.63
N LEU A 26 10.96 7.75 -4.87
CA LEU A 26 11.84 7.23 -3.82
C LEU A 26 12.30 8.34 -2.87
N GLU A 27 12.42 9.58 -3.34
CA GLU A 27 12.82 10.70 -2.47
C GLU A 27 11.71 11.05 -1.49
N GLN A 28 10.46 11.06 -1.95
CA GLN A 28 9.32 11.27 -1.08
C GLN A 28 9.22 10.16 -0.03
N LEU A 29 9.33 8.90 -0.44
CA LEU A 29 9.30 7.76 0.48
C LEU A 29 10.42 7.86 1.54
N GLN A 30 11.64 8.21 1.12
CA GLN A 30 12.76 8.41 2.04
C GLN A 30 12.49 9.53 3.05
N ARG A 31 11.89 10.64 2.62
CA ARG A 31 11.51 11.75 3.53
C ARG A 31 10.48 11.31 4.56
N GLU A 32 9.45 10.58 4.14
CA GLU A 32 8.42 10.06 5.04
C GLU A 32 9.01 9.08 6.08
N LEU A 33 9.88 8.17 5.63
CA LEU A 33 10.55 7.20 6.52
C LEU A 33 11.50 7.89 7.50
N ALA A 34 12.28 8.88 7.03
CA ALA A 34 13.18 9.65 7.87
C ALA A 34 12.42 10.53 8.88
N SER A 35 11.25 11.05 8.50
CA SER A 35 10.36 11.80 9.41
C SER A 35 9.81 10.93 10.53
N ASN A 36 9.55 9.64 10.26
CA ASN A 36 9.09 8.70 11.29
C ASN A 36 10.24 8.22 12.20
N SER A 37 11.48 8.23 11.71
CA SER A 37 12.67 7.83 12.48
C SER A 37 13.00 8.76 13.66
N SER A 38 12.55 10.02 13.61
CA SER A 38 12.74 10.99 14.71
C SER A 38 11.64 10.96 15.78
N ARG A 39 10.54 10.24 15.53
CA ARG A 39 9.45 10.04 16.50
C ARG A 39 9.76 8.83 17.38
N SER A 40 9.23 8.83 18.61
CA SER A 40 9.32 7.66 19.46
C SER A 40 8.50 6.51 18.87
N GLU A 41 8.89 5.25 19.11
CA GLU A 41 8.10 4.11 18.65
C GLU A 41 6.67 4.11 19.20
N GLU A 42 6.47 4.71 20.39
CA GLU A 42 5.16 4.86 21.02
C GLU A 42 4.29 5.89 20.30
N ASP A 43 4.84 7.06 19.95
CA ASP A 43 4.14 8.08 19.14
C ASP A 43 3.75 7.55 17.76
N VAL A 44 4.63 6.77 17.13
CA VAL A 44 4.37 6.21 15.79
C VAL A 44 3.27 5.15 15.83
N ARG A 45 3.21 4.35 16.90
CA ARG A 45 2.17 3.34 17.08
C ARG A 45 0.81 3.96 17.40
N GLU A 46 0.77 5.02 18.21
CA GLU A 46 -0.49 5.70 18.58
C GLU A 46 -1.15 6.36 17.35
N ASP A 47 -0.35 6.91 16.43
CA ASP A 47 -0.81 7.49 15.16
C ASP A 47 -1.10 6.44 14.06
N ASP A 48 -0.75 5.15 14.26
CA ASP A 48 -0.90 4.12 13.24
C ASP A 48 -2.35 3.57 13.22
N PRO A 49 -3.11 3.76 12.12
CA PRO A 49 -4.47 3.23 11.99
C PRO A 49 -4.55 1.70 12.03
N TYR A 50 -3.42 0.99 11.94
CA TYR A 50 -3.35 -0.47 12.05
C TYR A 50 -2.97 -0.97 13.45
N SER A 51 -2.68 -0.08 14.42
CA SER A 51 -2.26 -0.51 15.77
C SER A 51 -3.31 -1.39 16.46
N GLU A 52 -4.60 -1.06 16.32
CA GLU A 52 -5.70 -1.85 16.91
C GLU A 52 -5.75 -3.29 16.39
N TRP A 53 -5.41 -3.51 15.11
CA TRP A 53 -5.31 -4.84 14.54
C TRP A 53 -4.10 -5.61 15.08
N ALA A 54 -2.97 -4.93 15.27
CA ALA A 54 -1.77 -5.54 15.83
C ALA A 54 -2.01 -6.02 17.27
N ASP A 55 -2.70 -5.22 18.08
CA ASP A 55 -3.09 -5.59 19.45
C ASP A 55 -4.08 -6.76 19.45
N TYR A 56 -5.07 -6.77 18.54
CA TYR A 56 -6.00 -7.88 18.39
C TYR A 56 -5.29 -9.22 18.10
N PHE A 57 -4.34 -9.22 17.18
CA PHE A 57 -3.56 -10.43 16.89
C PHE A 57 -2.66 -10.83 18.05
N LYS A 58 -2.05 -9.86 18.74
CA LYS A 58 -1.22 -10.13 19.92
C LYS A 58 -2.03 -10.83 21.01
N ASP A 59 -3.21 -10.32 21.33
CA ASP A 59 -4.12 -10.89 22.32
C ASP A 59 -4.64 -12.29 21.92
N GLU A 60 -4.82 -12.54 20.62
CA GLU A 60 -5.25 -13.86 20.10
C GLU A 60 -4.15 -14.93 20.22
N TYR A 61 -2.89 -14.56 20.02
CA TYR A 61 -1.74 -15.48 20.12
C TYR A 61 -1.17 -15.63 21.54
N GLU A 62 -1.43 -14.69 22.43
CA GLU A 62 -0.97 -14.73 23.83
C GLU A 62 -1.95 -15.50 24.75
N LYS A 63 -3.08 -15.97 24.19
CA LYS A 63 -4.12 -16.76 24.86
C LYS A 63 -3.95 -18.27 24.67
#